data_AF-A0A965YDT5-F1
#
_entry.id   AF-A0A965YDT5-F1
#
_cell.length_a   1.000
_cell.length_b   1.000
_cell.length_c   1.000
_cell.angle_alpha   90.00
_cell.angle_beta   90.00
_cell.angle_gamma   90.00
#
_symmetry.space_group_name_H-M   'P 1'
#
loop_
_entity.id
_entity.type
_entity.pdbx_description
1 polymer ?
#
loop_
_entity_poly.entity_id
_entity_poly.type
_entity_poly.pdbx_seq_one_letter_code
_entity_poly.pdbx_strand_id
1 'polypeptide(L)'
;HYAAKRFYAPALPIAYQKEDGKVEVYVVNDGPRPIMDAKLSVKFCSFDGQKLGKQEYRLDVREKSSTHLCTLDLHRKPKLDKTKAFLYLKLKSDDLYLENCLLLAESKKCSLEDPGIETVVNKASGGFSITVSCRNPAFEVALDAGSLKGVFSDNLFAIRPTAQKVVLFKTQEKITVKQMRDSLKVFDLYHASRA
;
A
#
# COMPACT_ATOMS: atom_id res chain seq x y z
N HIS A 1 4.11 14.37 3.49
CA HIS A 1 2.70 14.74 3.25
C HIS A 1 1.83 13.53 2.86
N TYR A 2 2.17 12.75 1.82
CA TYR A 2 1.33 11.61 1.38
C TYR A 2 1.15 10.49 2.41
N ALA A 3 2.22 10.06 3.09
CA ALA A 3 2.11 9.06 4.16
C ALA A 3 1.21 9.55 5.32
N ALA A 4 1.35 10.83 5.73
CA ALA A 4 0.51 11.43 6.76
C ALA A 4 -0.97 11.46 6.36
N LYS A 5 -1.28 11.79 5.09
CA LYS A 5 -2.66 11.74 4.57
C LYS A 5 -3.29 10.35 4.71
N ARG A 6 -2.51 9.27 4.56
CA ARG A 6 -3.00 7.89 4.76
C ARG A 6 -3.10 7.51 6.22
N PHE A 7 -2.11 7.90 7.03
CA PHE A 7 -2.11 7.61 8.46
C PHE A 7 -3.28 8.28 9.18
N TYR A 8 -3.64 9.52 8.79
CA TYR A 8 -4.81 10.25 9.29
C TYR A 8 -6.10 9.96 8.49
N ALA A 9 -6.16 8.85 7.75
CA ALA A 9 -7.40 8.45 7.11
C ALA A 9 -8.46 8.14 8.20
N PRO A 10 -9.74 8.50 8.00
CA PRO A 10 -10.79 8.28 9.02
C PRO A 10 -10.97 6.83 9.46
N ALA A 11 -10.52 5.88 8.65
CA ALA A 11 -10.41 4.48 9.03
C ALA A 11 -9.17 3.87 8.39
N LEU A 12 -8.54 2.92 9.09
CA LEU A 12 -7.33 2.25 8.61
C LEU A 12 -7.15 0.88 9.28
N PRO A 13 -6.99 -0.23 8.52
CA PRO A 13 -6.42 -1.44 9.08
C PRO A 13 -4.91 -1.25 9.29
N ILE A 14 -4.41 -1.53 10.48
CA ILE A 14 -3.01 -1.34 10.86
C ILE A 14 -2.44 -2.68 11.34
N ALA A 15 -1.22 -2.98 10.91
CA ALA A 15 -0.38 -3.99 11.54
C ALA A 15 0.95 -3.34 11.87
N TYR A 16 1.49 -3.66 13.05
CA TYR A 16 2.84 -3.24 13.42
C TYR A 16 3.49 -4.31 14.28
N GLN A 17 4.81 -4.34 14.22
CA GLN A 17 5.60 -5.25 15.04
C GLN A 17 5.81 -4.61 16.41
N LYS A 18 5.18 -5.18 17.44
CA LYS A 18 5.29 -4.69 18.82
C LYS A 18 6.64 -5.09 19.43
N GLU A 19 7.05 -6.34 19.19
CA GLU A 19 8.30 -6.96 19.63
C GLU A 19 8.75 -7.98 18.57
N ASP A 20 9.96 -8.55 18.69
CA ASP A 20 10.42 -9.53 17.70
C ASP A 20 9.47 -10.74 17.60
N GLY A 21 8.99 -10.99 16.38
CA GLY A 21 8.03 -12.06 16.08
C GLY A 21 6.62 -11.85 16.62
N LYS A 22 6.28 -10.70 17.22
CA LYS A 22 4.91 -10.38 17.68
C LYS A 22 4.35 -9.20 16.89
N VAL A 23 3.37 -9.48 16.03
CA VAL A 23 2.67 -8.47 15.24
C VAL A 23 1.27 -8.28 15.78
N GLU A 24 0.92 -7.04 16.11
CA GLU A 24 -0.46 -6.69 16.49
C GLU A 24 -1.22 -6.18 15.27
N VAL A 25 -2.48 -6.56 15.16
CA VAL A 25 -3.38 -6.13 14.09
C VAL A 25 -4.57 -5.40 14.69
N TYR A 26 -4.83 -4.20 14.19
CA TYR A 26 -5.92 -3.34 14.59
C TYR A 26 -6.74 -2.86 13.40
N VAL A 27 -7.98 -2.46 13.67
CA VAL A 27 -8.74 -1.59 12.79
C VAL A 27 -9.07 -0.32 13.56
N VAL A 28 -8.57 0.80 13.06
CA VAL A 28 -8.87 2.14 13.57
C VAL A 28 -10.03 2.72 12.77
N ASN A 29 -10.98 3.34 13.48
CA ASN A 29 -12.07 4.12 12.91
C ASN A 29 -12.23 5.39 13.74
N ASP A 30 -11.62 6.49 13.28
CA ASP A 30 -11.78 7.82 13.86
C ASP A 30 -13.02 8.55 13.33
N GLY A 31 -13.72 7.94 12.37
CA GLY A 31 -14.94 8.46 11.78
C GLY A 31 -16.09 8.54 12.80
N PRO A 32 -17.09 9.40 12.55
CA PRO A 32 -18.25 9.59 13.43
C PRO A 32 -19.31 8.48 13.29
N ARG A 33 -19.12 7.53 12.38
CA ARG A 33 -20.05 6.43 12.12
C ARG A 33 -19.32 5.08 12.23
N PRO A 34 -19.99 4.02 12.70
CA PRO A 34 -19.43 2.69 12.70
C PRO A 34 -19.25 2.15 11.27
N ILE A 35 -18.33 1.20 11.11
CA ILE A 35 -18.17 0.40 9.90
C ILE A 35 -18.87 -0.94 10.17
N MET A 36 -20.06 -1.10 9.61
CA MET A 36 -20.87 -2.31 9.77
C MET A 36 -20.44 -3.40 8.79
N ASP A 37 -20.63 -4.66 9.18
CA ASP A 37 -20.41 -5.86 8.36
C ASP A 37 -19.02 -5.90 7.71
N ALA A 38 -18.02 -5.38 8.43
CA ALA A 38 -16.67 -5.29 7.91
C ALA A 38 -16.02 -6.67 7.84
N LYS A 39 -15.29 -6.91 6.76
CA LYS A 39 -14.42 -8.07 6.59
C LYS A 39 -12.96 -7.61 6.56
N LEU A 40 -12.21 -7.94 7.61
CA LEU A 40 -10.75 -7.83 7.60
C LEU A 40 -10.12 -9.14 7.10
N SER A 41 -9.24 -9.04 6.11
CA SER A 41 -8.36 -10.14 5.70
C SER A 41 -6.92 -9.78 6.01
N VAL A 42 -6.25 -10.60 6.81
CA VAL A 42 -4.82 -10.52 7.12
C VAL A 42 -4.12 -11.62 6.34
N LYS A 43 -3.34 -11.27 5.33
CA LYS A 43 -2.73 -12.23 4.40
C LYS A 43 -1.22 -12.22 4.55
N PHE A 44 -0.62 -13.39 4.58
CA PHE A 44 0.82 -13.57 4.38
C PHE A 44 1.07 -13.72 2.89
N CYS A 45 1.92 -12.88 2.34
CA CYS A 45 2.28 -12.88 0.93
C CYS A 45 3.80 -12.89 0.79
N SER A 46 4.31 -13.53 -0.26
CA SER A 46 5.72 -13.43 -0.66
C SER A 46 5.94 -12.31 -1.66
N PHE A 47 7.20 -11.91 -1.83
CA PHE A 47 7.59 -10.81 -2.74
C PHE A 47 7.48 -11.17 -4.23
N ASP A 48 7.28 -12.44 -4.59
CA ASP A 48 6.90 -12.88 -5.94
C ASP A 48 5.37 -12.91 -6.16
N GLY A 49 4.59 -12.44 -5.19
CA GLY A 49 3.14 -12.35 -5.26
C GLY A 49 2.37 -13.61 -4.83
N GLN A 50 3.03 -14.69 -4.39
CA GLN A 50 2.32 -15.86 -3.90
C GLN A 50 1.62 -15.60 -2.55
N LYS A 51 0.48 -16.27 -2.36
CA LYS A 51 -0.29 -16.22 -1.10
C LYS A 51 0.15 -17.38 -0.22
N LEU A 52 0.77 -17.08 0.90
CA LEU A 52 1.30 -18.07 1.84
C LEU A 52 0.26 -18.50 2.89
N GLY A 53 -0.76 -17.67 3.12
CA GLY A 53 -1.85 -17.97 4.04
C GLY A 53 -2.68 -16.73 4.37
N LYS A 54 -3.82 -16.92 5.05
CA LYS A 54 -4.66 -15.80 5.50
C LYS A 54 -5.42 -16.11 6.77
N GLN A 55 -5.79 -15.07 7.50
CA GLN A 55 -6.81 -15.05 8.54
C GLN A 55 -7.89 -14.05 8.13
N GLU A 56 -9.15 -14.39 8.36
CA GLU A 56 -10.29 -13.53 8.04
C GLU A 56 -11.16 -13.32 9.26
N TYR A 57 -11.60 -12.07 9.46
CA TYR A 57 -12.42 -11.66 10.59
C TYR A 57 -13.62 -10.90 10.04
N ARG A 58 -14.80 -11.18 10.59
CA ARG A 58 -16.00 -10.37 10.40
C ARG A 58 -16.28 -9.63 11.70
N LEU A 59 -16.53 -8.33 11.60
CA LEU A 59 -16.75 -7.47 12.76
C LEU A 59 -17.48 -6.19 12.37
N ASP A 60 -18.15 -5.61 13.35
CA ASP A 60 -18.54 -4.21 13.32
C ASP A 60 -17.47 -3.39 14.03
N VAL A 61 -16.99 -2.32 13.40
CA VAL A 61 -15.99 -1.42 13.97
C VAL A 61 -16.71 -0.17 14.45
N ARG A 62 -16.75 0.03 15.77
CA ARG A 62 -17.39 1.21 16.37
C ARG A 62 -16.76 2.51 15.88
N GLU A 63 -17.53 3.59 15.85
CA GLU A 63 -17.02 4.94 15.66
C GLU A 63 -15.99 5.30 16.74
N LYS A 64 -15.05 6.19 16.40
CA LYS A 64 -14.01 6.71 17.31
C LYS A 64 -13.30 5.63 18.13
N SER A 65 -12.94 4.52 17.48
CA SER A 65 -12.39 3.34 18.15
C SER A 65 -11.10 2.83 17.51
N SER A 66 -10.30 2.15 18.32
CA SER A 66 -9.19 1.31 17.89
C SER A 66 -9.48 -0.11 18.35
N THR A 67 -9.91 -0.96 17.42
CA THR A 67 -10.29 -2.34 17.72
C THR A 67 -9.10 -3.25 17.51
N HIS A 68 -8.66 -3.94 18.56
CA HIS A 68 -7.67 -5.02 18.46
C HIS A 68 -8.33 -6.24 17.82
N LEU A 69 -7.70 -6.82 16.80
CA LEU A 69 -8.23 -7.97 16.07
C LEU A 69 -7.51 -9.26 16.46
N CYS A 70 -6.19 -9.24 16.38
CA CYS A 70 -5.38 -10.39 16.75
C CYS A 70 -3.92 -10.01 17.00
N THR A 71 -3.24 -10.91 17.70
CA THR A 71 -1.78 -10.92 17.83
C THR A 71 -1.24 -12.11 17.05
N LEU A 72 -0.41 -11.84 16.04
CA LEU A 72 0.29 -12.87 15.29
C LEU A 72 1.62 -13.18 15.98
N ASP A 73 1.76 -14.41 16.44
CA ASP A 73 3.04 -14.97 16.86
C ASP A 73 3.72 -15.65 15.67
N LEU A 74 4.79 -15.02 15.17
CA LEU A 74 5.58 -15.51 14.03
C LEU A 74 6.53 -16.64 14.46
N HIS A 75 6.90 -16.75 15.74
CA HIS A 75 7.71 -17.86 16.24
C HIS A 75 6.96 -19.19 16.16
N ARG A 76 5.62 -19.14 16.21
CA ARG A 76 4.73 -20.28 15.95
C ARG A 76 4.57 -20.62 14.47
N LYS A 77 5.30 -19.94 13.58
CA LYS A 77 5.32 -20.17 12.12
C LYS A 77 6.74 -20.43 11.64
N PRO A 78 7.40 -21.52 12.09
CA PRO A 78 8.82 -21.77 11.79
C PRO A 78 9.12 -21.96 10.30
N LYS A 79 8.11 -22.25 9.47
CA LYS A 79 8.24 -22.35 8.01
C LYS A 79 8.14 -20.99 7.28
N LEU A 80 7.76 -19.92 7.99
CA LEU A 80 7.65 -18.58 7.41
C LEU A 80 9.00 -17.87 7.48
N ASP A 81 9.62 -17.65 6.33
CA ASP A 81 10.79 -16.79 6.22
C ASP A 81 10.35 -15.31 6.22
N LYS A 82 10.61 -14.61 7.33
CA LYS A 82 10.28 -13.18 7.51
C LYS A 82 10.95 -12.29 6.46
N THR A 83 12.10 -12.69 5.91
CA THR A 83 12.82 -11.93 4.89
C THR A 83 12.23 -12.08 3.50
N LYS A 84 11.34 -13.05 3.29
CA LYS A 84 10.70 -13.34 1.99
C LYS A 84 9.20 -13.09 2.00
N ALA A 85 8.66 -12.54 3.09
CA ALA A 85 7.24 -12.38 3.29
C ALA A 85 6.88 -11.03 3.89
N PHE A 86 5.66 -10.58 3.60
CA PHE A 86 5.03 -9.41 4.17
C PHE A 86 3.58 -9.71 4.53
N LEU A 87 3.00 -8.87 5.38
CA LEU A 87 1.57 -8.87 5.66
C LEU A 87 0.85 -7.91 4.73
N TYR A 88 -0.28 -8.37 4.23
CA TYR A 88 -1.22 -7.57 3.47
C TYR A 88 -2.58 -7.55 4.18
N LEU A 89 -2.99 -6.36 4.58
CA LEU A 89 -4.26 -6.09 5.22
C LEU A 89 -5.25 -5.58 4.18
N LYS A 90 -6.45 -6.13 4.20
CA LYS A 90 -7.58 -5.67 3.40
C LYS A 90 -8.82 -5.60 4.26
N LEU A 91 -9.34 -4.41 4.46
CA LEU A 91 -10.62 -4.17 5.11
C LEU A 91 -11.65 -3.82 4.03
N LYS A 92 -12.77 -4.54 4.02
CA LYS A 92 -13.88 -4.27 3.09
C LYS A 92 -15.21 -4.23 3.84
N SER A 93 -16.07 -3.28 3.51
CA SER A 93 -17.53 -3.34 3.72
C SER A 93 -18.22 -3.00 2.40
N ASP A 94 -19.53 -2.70 2.40
CA ASP A 94 -20.28 -2.38 1.19
C ASP A 94 -19.67 -1.18 0.44
N ASP A 95 -19.43 -0.07 1.15
CA ASP A 95 -18.92 1.18 0.56
C ASP A 95 -17.45 1.46 0.92
N LEU A 96 -16.78 0.54 1.62
CA LEU A 96 -15.41 0.73 2.09
C LEU A 96 -14.46 -0.29 1.51
N TYR A 97 -13.31 0.22 1.06
CA TYR A 97 -12.20 -0.62 0.63
C TYR A 97 -10.88 0.02 1.05
N LEU A 98 -10.22 -0.56 2.06
CA LEU A 98 -8.97 -0.05 2.59
C LEU A 98 -7.91 -1.16 2.59
N GLU A 99 -6.68 -0.76 2.34
CA GLU A 99 -5.54 -1.65 2.24
C GLU A 99 -4.34 -1.07 2.99
N ASN A 100 -3.54 -1.94 3.57
CA ASN A 100 -2.28 -1.60 4.20
C ASN A 100 -1.33 -2.80 4.15
N CYS A 101 -0.04 -2.58 4.38
CA CYS A 101 0.94 -3.66 4.42
C CYS A 101 2.00 -3.44 5.49
N LEU A 102 2.62 -4.53 5.92
CA LEU A 102 3.74 -4.52 6.86
C LEU A 102 4.83 -5.47 6.34
N LEU A 103 6.05 -4.96 6.15
CA LEU A 103 7.23 -5.82 5.96
C LEU A 103 7.57 -6.52 7.28
N LEU A 104 7.84 -7.83 7.23
CA LEU A 104 8.12 -8.62 8.43
C LEU A 104 9.59 -8.59 8.87
N ALA A 105 10.44 -7.89 8.11
CA ALA A 105 11.84 -7.66 8.39
C ALA A 105 12.20 -6.21 7.99
N GLU A 106 13.37 -5.75 8.42
CA GLU A 106 13.95 -4.50 7.91
C GLU A 106 13.99 -4.53 6.37
N SER A 107 13.68 -3.41 5.72
CA SER A 107 13.60 -3.31 4.26
C SER A 107 14.86 -3.81 3.56
N LYS A 108 16.05 -3.45 4.04
CA LYS A 108 17.36 -3.90 3.51
C LYS A 108 17.62 -5.41 3.66
N LYS A 109 16.87 -6.11 4.51
CA LYS A 109 16.96 -7.57 4.69
C LYS A 109 15.90 -8.31 3.87
N CYS A 110 14.92 -7.59 3.31
CA CYS A 110 13.87 -8.22 2.52
C CYS A 110 14.42 -8.67 1.17
N SER A 111 14.12 -9.90 0.78
CA SER A 111 14.37 -10.45 -0.55
C SER A 111 13.30 -9.93 -1.52
N LEU A 112 13.31 -8.61 -1.76
CA LEU A 112 12.38 -7.97 -2.69
C LEU A 112 12.64 -8.48 -4.10
N GLU A 113 11.57 -8.73 -4.84
CA GLU A 113 11.61 -9.08 -6.26
C GLU A 113 11.44 -7.82 -7.12
N ASP A 114 11.99 -7.84 -8.33
CA ASP A 114 11.77 -6.75 -9.30
C ASP A 114 10.25 -6.62 -9.54
N PRO A 115 9.64 -5.48 -9.17
CA PRO A 115 8.22 -5.27 -9.33
C PRO A 115 7.78 -5.21 -10.79
N GLY A 116 8.68 -4.88 -11.72
CA GLY A 116 8.34 -4.65 -13.12
C GLY A 116 7.25 -3.59 -13.24
N ILE A 117 7.46 -2.41 -12.63
CA ILE A 117 6.47 -1.34 -12.61
C ILE A 117 6.33 -0.75 -14.02
N GLU A 118 5.08 -0.65 -14.47
CA GLU A 118 4.71 -0.02 -15.73
C GLU A 118 3.80 1.18 -15.48
N THR A 119 3.93 2.20 -16.34
CA THR A 119 3.09 3.40 -16.27
C THR A 119 2.46 3.72 -17.61
N VAL A 120 1.19 4.14 -17.58
CA VAL A 120 0.46 4.65 -18.74
C VAL A 120 -0.04 6.05 -18.42
N VAL A 121 0.39 7.03 -19.21
CA VAL A 121 0.05 8.46 -19.03
C VAL A 121 -0.99 8.87 -20.07
N ASN A 122 -2.13 9.38 -19.58
CA ASN A 122 -3.23 9.93 -20.39
C ASN A 122 -3.57 11.37 -19.98
N LYS A 123 -4.23 12.12 -20.87
CA LYS A 123 -4.79 13.43 -20.51
C LYS A 123 -5.96 13.25 -19.53
N ALA A 124 -6.06 14.16 -18.58
CA ALA A 124 -7.20 14.29 -17.67
C ALA A 124 -7.56 15.78 -17.49
N SER A 125 -8.72 16.05 -16.92
CA SER A 125 -9.11 17.43 -16.62
C SER A 125 -8.10 18.07 -15.65
N GLY A 126 -7.50 19.20 -16.07
CA GLY A 126 -6.50 19.92 -15.27
C GLY A 126 -5.12 19.25 -15.16
N GLY A 127 -4.82 18.23 -15.98
CA GLY A 127 -3.51 17.59 -16.02
C GLY A 127 -3.52 16.19 -16.64
N PHE A 128 -3.04 15.20 -15.89
CA PHE A 128 -2.81 13.85 -16.40
C PHE A 128 -3.31 12.77 -15.44
N SER A 129 -3.75 11.65 -16.00
CA SER A 129 -3.93 10.41 -15.25
C SER A 129 -2.77 9.47 -15.56
N ILE A 130 -2.19 8.91 -14.51
CA ILE A 130 -1.05 8.00 -14.57
C ILE A 130 -1.52 6.68 -13.96
N THR A 131 -1.75 5.69 -14.81
CA THR A 131 -2.07 4.34 -14.38
C THR A 131 -0.77 3.61 -14.11
N VAL A 132 -0.58 3.18 -12.87
CA VAL A 132 0.56 2.39 -12.40
C VAL A 132 0.12 0.94 -12.22
N SER A 133 0.93 0.01 -12.69
CA SER A 133 0.74 -1.43 -12.51
C SER A 133 2.08 -2.14 -12.27
N CYS A 134 2.04 -3.36 -11.77
CA CYS A 134 3.25 -4.14 -11.49
C CYS A 134 3.02 -5.65 -11.70
N ARG A 135 4.11 -6.37 -11.98
CA ARG A 135 4.14 -7.84 -12.06
C ARG A 135 4.27 -8.47 -10.67
N ASN A 136 5.16 -7.93 -9.83
CA ASN A 136 5.36 -8.33 -8.44
C ASN A 136 4.97 -7.18 -7.49
N PRO A 137 4.65 -7.44 -6.22
CA PRO A 137 4.36 -6.40 -5.24
C PRO A 137 5.45 -5.32 -5.18
N ALA A 138 5.05 -4.05 -5.30
CA ALA A 138 5.93 -2.90 -5.17
C ALA A 138 5.57 -2.10 -3.92
N PHE A 139 6.58 -1.57 -3.24
CA PHE A 139 6.43 -0.84 -1.97
C PHE A 139 7.08 0.53 -2.09
N GLU A 140 6.52 1.51 -1.36
CA GLU A 140 6.98 2.90 -1.36
C GLU A 140 7.12 3.49 -2.78
N VAL A 141 6.20 3.12 -3.68
CA VAL A 141 6.22 3.59 -5.07
C VAL A 141 6.06 5.10 -5.10
N ALA A 142 7.09 5.77 -5.59
CA ALA A 142 7.17 7.21 -5.71
C ALA A 142 7.17 7.65 -7.17
N LEU A 143 6.18 8.47 -7.55
CA LEU A 143 6.15 9.17 -8.84
C LEU A 143 6.81 10.55 -8.68
N ASP A 144 7.68 10.88 -9.60
CA ASP A 144 8.38 12.17 -9.66
C ASP A 144 8.23 12.76 -11.06
N ALA A 145 7.83 14.02 -11.15
CA ALA A 145 7.60 14.71 -12.42
C ALA A 145 8.81 15.53 -12.88
N GLY A 146 9.97 15.39 -12.24
CA GLY A 146 11.18 16.16 -12.50
C GLY A 146 10.98 17.63 -12.20
N SER A 147 11.29 18.48 -13.18
CA SER A 147 11.12 19.93 -13.08
C SER A 147 9.69 20.41 -13.32
N LEU A 148 8.76 19.52 -13.68
CA LEU A 148 7.38 19.90 -14.00
C LEU A 148 6.63 20.34 -12.75
N LYS A 149 5.92 21.47 -12.84
CA LYS A 149 5.17 22.05 -11.73
C LYS A 149 3.79 21.42 -11.62
N GLY A 150 3.56 20.75 -10.49
CA GLY A 150 2.27 20.15 -10.20
C GLY A 150 2.30 19.31 -8.93
N VAL A 151 1.18 18.64 -8.66
CA VAL A 151 0.99 17.81 -7.47
C VAL A 151 0.35 16.50 -7.88
N PHE A 152 0.90 15.39 -7.39
CA PHE A 152 0.29 14.08 -7.50
C PHE A 152 -0.84 13.92 -6.48
N SER A 153 -1.92 13.24 -6.83
CA SER A 153 -3.03 12.97 -5.90
C SER A 153 -2.65 11.98 -4.81
N ASP A 154 -1.66 11.13 -5.10
CA ASP A 154 -1.15 10.10 -4.20
C ASP A 154 0.30 9.74 -4.53
N ASN A 155 1.10 9.40 -3.52
CA ASN A 155 2.51 9.04 -3.71
C ASN A 155 3.04 8.20 -2.53
N LEU A 156 4.13 7.45 -2.67
CA LEU A 156 4.66 6.55 -1.62
C LEU A 156 3.67 5.44 -1.25
N PHE A 157 3.08 4.76 -2.24
CA PHE A 157 2.08 3.69 -2.01
C PHE A 157 2.69 2.31 -2.25
N ALA A 158 2.06 1.29 -1.66
CA ALA A 158 2.23 -0.07 -2.13
C ALA A 158 1.22 -0.40 -3.24
N ILE A 159 1.62 -1.25 -4.18
CA ILE A 159 0.75 -1.82 -5.22
C ILE A 159 1.04 -3.31 -5.36
N ARG A 160 -0.03 -4.11 -5.50
CA ARG A 160 0.06 -5.57 -5.64
C ARG A 160 -0.12 -5.98 -7.10
N PRO A 161 0.32 -7.20 -7.47
CA PRO A 161 -0.04 -7.81 -8.73
C PRO A 161 -1.57 -7.83 -8.90
N THR A 162 -2.04 -7.72 -10.14
CA THR A 162 -3.45 -7.65 -10.53
C THR A 162 -4.21 -6.39 -10.09
N ALA A 163 -3.56 -5.43 -9.43
CA ALA A 163 -4.14 -4.12 -9.17
C ALA A 163 -3.58 -3.09 -10.16
N GLN A 164 -4.41 -2.10 -10.48
CA GLN A 164 -3.97 -0.88 -11.12
C GLN A 164 -4.28 0.28 -10.18
N LYS A 165 -3.36 1.24 -10.10
CA LYS A 165 -3.58 2.47 -9.34
C LYS A 165 -3.52 3.65 -10.29
N VAL A 166 -4.59 4.44 -10.30
CA VAL A 166 -4.63 5.68 -11.06
C VAL A 166 -4.21 6.82 -10.13
N VAL A 167 -3.14 7.52 -10.48
CA VAL A 167 -2.68 8.74 -9.80
C VAL A 167 -2.92 9.92 -10.74
N LEU A 168 -3.56 10.97 -10.22
CA LEU A 168 -3.74 12.21 -10.97
C LEU A 168 -2.54 13.12 -10.73
N PHE A 169 -1.99 13.70 -11.78
CA PHE A 169 -1.04 14.81 -11.69
C PHE A 169 -1.74 16.09 -12.12
N LYS A 170 -2.02 16.98 -11.15
CA LYS A 170 -2.59 18.30 -11.43
C LYS A 170 -1.46 19.26 -11.76
N THR A 171 -1.36 19.63 -13.04
CA THR A 171 -0.29 20.51 -13.52
C THR A 171 -0.62 21.99 -13.27
N GLN A 172 0.40 22.80 -13.10
CA GLN A 172 0.32 24.26 -12.99
C GLN A 172 0.79 24.98 -14.27
N GLU A 173 1.07 24.22 -15.33
CA GLU A 173 1.62 24.73 -16.58
C GLU A 173 1.04 23.98 -17.79
N LYS A 174 1.20 24.57 -18.99
CA LYS A 174 0.75 23.94 -20.23
C LYS A 174 1.81 22.96 -20.71
N ILE A 175 1.58 21.67 -20.46
CA ILE A 175 2.47 20.58 -20.89
C ILE A 175 1.72 19.53 -21.71
N THR A 176 2.45 18.83 -22.57
CA THR A 176 1.94 17.73 -23.39
C THR A 176 2.07 16.39 -22.68
N VAL A 177 1.33 15.37 -23.14
CA VAL A 177 1.47 13.99 -22.63
C VAL A 177 2.88 13.46 -22.84
N LYS A 178 3.52 13.82 -23.97
CA LYS A 178 4.90 13.43 -24.25
C LYS A 178 5.86 14.01 -23.22
N GLN A 179 5.78 15.32 -22.94
CA GLN A 179 6.61 15.95 -21.91
C GLN A 179 6.39 15.36 -20.52
N MET A 180 5.13 15.08 -20.14
CA MET A 180 4.84 14.40 -18.88
C MET A 180 5.47 13.00 -18.83
N ARG A 181 5.35 12.21 -19.90
CA ARG A 181 5.92 10.86 -19.98
C ARG A 181 7.45 10.88 -19.92
N ASP A 182 8.08 11.79 -20.67
CA ASP A 182 9.54 11.89 -20.75
C ASP A 182 10.14 12.37 -19.42
N SER A 183 9.39 13.13 -18.62
CA SER A 183 9.83 13.64 -17.31
C SER A 183 9.48 12.71 -16.14
N LEU A 184 8.49 11.83 -16.29
CA LEU A 184 8.00 10.95 -15.24
C LEU A 184 9.07 9.92 -14.87
N LYS A 185 9.51 9.96 -13.61
CA LYS A 185 10.34 8.93 -13.00
C LYS A 185 9.52 8.17 -11.97
N VAL A 186 9.84 6.88 -11.84
CA VAL A 186 9.27 6.00 -10.83
C VAL A 186 10.39 5.47 -9.98
N PHE A 187 10.25 5.62 -8.67
CA PHE A 187 11.10 5.00 -7.68
C PHE A 187 10.27 4.02 -6.85
N ASP A 188 10.94 3.03 -6.27
CA ASP A 188 10.34 2.08 -5.36
C ASP A 188 11.42 1.48 -4.45
N LEU A 189 10.99 0.75 -3.44
CA LEU A 189 11.88 0.18 -2.44
C LEU A 189 12.87 -0.85 -3.02
N TYR A 190 12.48 -1.65 -4.02
CA TYR A 190 13.37 -2.65 -4.63
C TYR A 190 14.55 -1.96 -5.32
N HIS A 191 14.29 -1.04 -6.23
CA HIS A 191 15.36 -0.33 -6.95
C HIS A 191 16.23 0.52 -6.02
N ALA A 192 15.63 1.16 -5.01
CA ALA A 192 16.36 1.97 -4.03
C ALA A 192 17.30 1.14 -3.13
N SER A 193 16.98 -0.13 -2.87
CA SER A 193 17.83 -1.04 -2.08
C SER A 193 19.05 -1.59 -2.83
N ARG A 194 19.16 -1.30 -4.13
CA ARG A 194 20.22 -1.81 -5.02
C ARG A 194 21.11 -0.71 -5.59
N ALA A 195 20.80 0.55 -5.30
CA ALA A 195 21.61 1.71 -5.63
C ALA A 195 22.66 1.97 -4.55
#